data_AF-A0A670K8A9-F1
#
_entry.id   AF-A0A670K8A9-F1
#
_cell.length_a   1.000
_cell.length_b   1.000
_cell.length_c   1.000
_cell.angle_alpha   90.00
_cell.angle_beta   90.00
_cell.angle_gamma   90.00
#
_symmetry.space_group_name_H-M   'P 1'
#
loop_
_entity.id
_entity.type
_entity.pdbx_description
1 polymer ?
#
loop_
_entity_poly.entity_id
_entity_poly.type
_entity_poly.pdbx_seq_one_letter_code
_entity_poly.pdbx_strand_id
1 'polypeptide(L)'
;MPVPRAELKLVRLLSRCEALAADRRGPDEWRLEKYVSALEEMLLDLKKHSSKPAPEVLNEYSRKVDFLKGLLEADKLSSSSEKALANQFLAPGRTPTTTKERTPATKTVHLQTKARYTGEMRNELLGT
;
A
#
# COMPACT_ATOMS: atom_id res chain seq x y z
N MET A 1 2.95 -22.50 -14.28
CA MET A 1 2.26 -22.96 -13.05
C MET A 1 1.00 -22.12 -12.87
N PRO A 2 -0.19 -22.73 -12.69
CA PRO A 2 -1.40 -21.98 -12.37
C PRO A 2 -1.28 -21.32 -10.98
N VAL A 3 -1.66 -20.05 -10.87
CA VAL A 3 -1.68 -19.31 -9.61
C VAL A 3 -2.79 -19.89 -8.71
N PRO A 4 -2.51 -20.27 -7.45
CA PRO A 4 -3.51 -20.73 -6.51
C PRO A 4 -4.67 -19.73 -6.39
N ARG A 5 -5.91 -20.22 -6.26
CA ARG A 5 -7.11 -19.36 -6.14
C ARG A 5 -6.99 -18.34 -5.00
N ALA A 6 -6.36 -18.73 -3.89
CA ALA A 6 -6.11 -17.87 -2.73
C ALA A 6 -5.15 -16.71 -3.08
N GLU A 7 -4.06 -17.00 -3.79
CA GLU A 7 -3.11 -15.98 -4.24
C GLU A 7 -3.77 -15.02 -5.24
N LEU A 8 -4.56 -15.52 -6.18
CA LEU A 8 -5.28 -14.68 -7.14
C LEU A 8 -6.26 -13.72 -6.45
N LYS A 9 -6.97 -14.19 -5.41
CA LYS A 9 -7.86 -13.35 -4.61
C LYS A 9 -7.08 -12.24 -3.90
N LEU A 10 -5.94 -12.58 -3.30
CA LEU A 10 -5.05 -11.61 -2.64
C LEU A 10 -4.56 -10.55 -3.63
N VAL A 11 -4.03 -10.95 -4.79
CA VAL A 11 -3.51 -10.03 -5.82
C VAL A 11 -4.59 -9.07 -6.31
N ARG A 12 -5.82 -9.55 -6.52
CA ARG A 12 -6.95 -8.69 -6.94
C ARG A 12 -7.31 -7.66 -5.88
N LEU A 13 -7.38 -8.07 -4.61
CA LEU A 13 -7.65 -7.12 -3.53
C LEU A 13 -6.51 -6.12 -3.37
N LEU A 14 -5.26 -6.57 -3.51
CA LEU A 14 -4.09 -5.72 -3.40
C LEU A 14 -4.07 -4.64 -4.48
N SER A 15 -4.32 -5.01 -5.73
CA SER A 15 -4.48 -4.05 -6.83
C SER A 15 -5.61 -3.04 -6.57
N ARG A 16 -6.72 -3.49 -5.97
CA ARG A 16 -7.82 -2.60 -5.59
C ARG A 16 -7.42 -1.62 -4.49
N CYS A 17 -6.67 -2.06 -3.49
CA CYS A 17 -6.15 -1.20 -2.43
C CYS A 17 -5.14 -0.18 -2.95
N GLU A 18 -4.26 -0.58 -3.87
CA GLU A 18 -3.32 0.34 -4.53
C GLU A 18 -4.05 1.43 -5.31
N ALA A 19 -5.12 1.08 -6.04
CA ALA A 19 -5.96 2.05 -6.74
C ALA A 19 -6.69 3.00 -5.77
N LEU A 20 -7.27 2.48 -4.68
CA LEU A 20 -7.93 3.30 -3.65
C LEU A 20 -6.95 4.25 -2.96
N ALA A 21 -5.74 3.78 -2.65
CA ALA A 21 -4.69 4.60 -2.06
C ALA A 21 -4.20 5.71 -3.01
N ALA A 22 -4.26 5.48 -4.32
CA ALA A 22 -3.97 6.50 -5.34
C ALA A 22 -5.12 7.53 -5.48
N ASP A 23 -6.36 7.05 -5.51
CA ASP A 23 -7.55 7.90 -5.75
C ASP A 23 -7.89 8.81 -4.57
N ARG A 24 -7.53 8.43 -3.33
CA ARG A 24 -7.76 9.20 -2.09
C ARG A 24 -9.15 9.82 -1.99
N ARG A 25 -10.20 9.04 -1.67
CA ARG A 25 -11.51 9.63 -1.34
C ARG A 25 -11.58 10.06 0.12
N GLY A 26 -10.90 11.16 0.44
CA GLY A 26 -11.12 11.88 1.71
C GLY A 26 -10.80 11.11 3.00
N PRO A 27 -10.93 11.78 4.15
CA PRO A 27 -10.57 11.25 5.46
C PRO A 27 -11.48 10.11 5.97
N ASP A 28 -12.64 9.89 5.36
CA ASP A 28 -13.64 8.88 5.77
C ASP A 28 -13.58 7.56 4.97
N GLU A 29 -12.52 7.31 4.18
CA GLU A 29 -12.42 6.08 3.39
C GLU A 29 -11.97 4.87 4.22
N TRP A 30 -12.82 4.49 5.20
CA TRP A 30 -12.72 3.28 6.03
C TRP A 30 -12.57 2.00 5.21
N ARG A 31 -12.96 2.03 3.93
CA ARG A 31 -12.88 0.91 3.00
C ARG A 31 -11.44 0.43 2.83
N LEU A 32 -10.49 1.36 2.72
CA LEU A 32 -9.08 0.99 2.55
C LEU A 32 -8.56 0.31 3.80
N GLU A 33 -8.86 0.83 5.01
CA GLU A 33 -8.51 0.17 6.27
C GLU A 33 -9.06 -1.26 6.34
N LYS A 34 -10.36 -1.46 6.06
CA LYS A 34 -10.96 -2.81 6.08
C LYS A 34 -10.35 -3.75 5.05
N TYR A 35 -10.04 -3.25 3.85
CA TYR A 35 -9.40 -4.09 2.83
C TYR A 35 -7.94 -4.41 3.18
N VAL A 36 -7.22 -3.51 3.82
CA VAL A 36 -5.86 -3.77 4.32
C VAL A 36 -5.89 -4.82 5.44
N SER A 37 -6.82 -4.74 6.39
CA SER A 37 -7.00 -5.79 7.40
C SER A 37 -7.31 -7.16 6.77
N ALA A 38 -8.20 -7.18 5.76
CA ALA A 38 -8.49 -8.42 5.03
C ALA A 38 -7.28 -8.95 4.24
N LEU A 39 -6.40 -8.07 3.72
CA LEU A 39 -5.15 -8.49 3.09
C LEU A 39 -4.20 -9.14 4.10
N GLU A 40 -4.08 -8.60 5.31
CA GLU A 40 -3.25 -9.20 6.38
C GLU A 40 -3.73 -10.61 6.73
N GLU A 41 -5.05 -10.80 6.90
CA GLU A 41 -5.65 -12.11 7.16
C GLU A 41 -5.39 -13.10 6.00
N MET A 42 -5.69 -12.69 4.77
CA MET A 42 -5.46 -13.55 3.59
C MET A 42 -3.97 -13.89 3.42
N LEU A 43 -3.06 -12.98 3.77
CA LEU A 43 -1.63 -13.22 3.68
C LEU A 43 -1.15 -14.20 4.76
N LEU A 44 -1.71 -14.12 5.97
CA LEU A 44 -1.47 -15.08 7.03
C LEU A 44 -1.96 -16.49 6.65
N ASP A 45 -3.15 -16.58 6.07
CA ASP A 45 -3.70 -17.85 5.58
C ASP A 45 -2.87 -18.42 4.43
N LEU A 46 -2.44 -17.57 3.50
CA LEU A 46 -1.61 -17.97 2.38
C LEU A 46 -0.24 -18.50 2.83
N LYS A 47 0.34 -17.94 3.90
CA LYS A 47 1.59 -18.44 4.52
C LYS A 47 1.45 -19.84 5.12
N LYS A 48 0.26 -20.19 5.61
CA LYS A 48 -0.07 -21.50 6.22
C LYS A 48 -0.49 -22.55 5.19
N HIS A 49 -0.88 -22.12 3.99
CA HIS A 49 -1.40 -23.00 2.95
C HIS A 49 -0.31 -23.95 2.42
N SER A 50 -0.69 -25.20 2.09
CA SER A 50 0.23 -26.22 1.56
C SER A 50 0.78 -25.86 0.17
N SER A 51 -0.03 -25.20 -0.66
CA SER A 51 0.35 -24.65 -1.97
C SER A 51 0.77 -23.18 -1.89
N LYS A 52 1.53 -22.79 -0.86
CA LYS A 52 1.98 -21.40 -0.72
C LYS A 52 2.96 -21.02 -1.84
N PRO A 53 2.91 -19.77 -2.33
CA PRO A 53 3.86 -19.28 -3.32
C PRO A 53 5.28 -19.21 -2.74
N ALA A 54 6.25 -19.02 -3.64
CA ALA A 54 7.65 -18.90 -3.28
C ALA A 54 7.87 -17.80 -2.20
N PRO A 55 8.81 -17.99 -1.27
CA PRO A 55 9.02 -17.07 -0.14
C PRO A 55 9.31 -15.63 -0.59
N GLU A 56 9.95 -15.45 -1.74
CA GLU A 56 10.22 -14.14 -2.35
C GLU A 56 8.93 -13.42 -2.73
N VAL A 57 7.96 -14.14 -3.28
CA VAL A 57 6.64 -13.62 -3.68
C VAL A 57 5.81 -13.27 -2.44
N LEU A 58 5.84 -14.13 -1.42
CA LEU A 58 5.18 -13.84 -0.13
C LEU A 58 5.76 -12.60 0.56
N ASN A 59 7.09 -12.45 0.55
CA ASN A 59 7.75 -11.28 1.11
C ASN A 59 7.37 -10.00 0.36
N GLU A 60 7.17 -10.11 -0.95
CA GLU A 60 6.76 -8.98 -1.78
C GLU A 60 5.31 -8.57 -1.52
N TYR A 61 4.40 -9.53 -1.35
CA TYR A 61 3.04 -9.24 -0.88
C TYR A 61 3.05 -8.61 0.51
N SER A 62 3.89 -9.12 1.43
CA SER A 62 4.01 -8.56 2.78
C SER A 62 4.42 -7.11 2.71
N ARG A 63 5.49 -6.80 1.97
CA ARG A 63 5.95 -5.41 1.77
C ARG A 63 4.87 -4.48 1.24
N LYS A 64 4.08 -4.93 0.27
CA LYS A 64 3.00 -4.13 -0.30
C LYS A 64 1.88 -3.88 0.70
N VAL A 65 1.51 -4.88 1.51
CA VAL A 65 0.52 -4.73 2.60
C VAL A 65 1.06 -3.80 3.69
N ASP A 66 2.30 -3.99 4.11
CA ASP A 66 2.97 -3.17 5.12
C ASP A 66 3.06 -1.70 4.66
N PHE A 67 3.33 -1.47 3.38
CA PHE A 67 3.32 -0.14 2.78
C PHE A 67 1.93 0.53 2.83
N LEU A 68 0.88 -0.19 2.43
CA LEU A 68 -0.50 0.32 2.48
C LEU A 68 -0.96 0.63 3.91
N LYS A 69 -0.56 -0.22 4.87
CA LYS A 69 -0.81 0.01 6.30
C LYS A 69 -0.06 1.23 6.80
N GLY A 70 1.22 1.36 6.49
CA GLY A 70 2.01 2.52 6.87
C GLY A 70 1.50 3.84 6.27
N LEU A 71 0.91 3.80 5.08
CA LEU A 71 0.20 4.93 4.48
C LEU A 71 -1.02 5.37 5.32
N LEU A 72 -1.83 4.41 5.75
CA LEU A 72 -2.99 4.67 6.61
C LEU A 72 -2.56 5.26 7.96
N GLU A 73 -1.50 4.72 8.56
CA GLU A 73 -0.96 5.24 9.82
C GLU A 73 -0.34 6.63 9.65
N ALA A 74 0.34 6.90 8.52
CA ALA A 74 0.85 8.23 8.23
C ALA A 74 -0.29 9.25 8.09
N ASP A 75 -1.40 8.91 7.44
CA ASP A 75 -2.54 9.83 7.30
C ASP A 75 -3.20 10.21 8.63
N LYS A 76 -3.10 9.36 9.66
CA LYS A 76 -3.62 9.63 11.02
C LYS A 76 -2.80 10.66 11.80
N LEU A 77 -1.58 10.96 11.36
CA LEU A 77 -0.72 11.95 12.01
C LEU A 77 -1.33 13.35 11.84
N SER A 78 -1.13 14.22 12.83
CA SER A 78 -1.74 15.55 12.83
C SER A 78 -0.89 16.58 12.09
N SER A 79 0.44 16.49 12.15
CA SER A 79 1.34 17.44 11.50
C SER A 79 1.76 17.00 10.10
N SER A 80 1.77 17.94 9.13
CA SER A 80 2.29 17.71 7.78
C SER A 80 3.75 17.22 7.76
N SER A 81 4.57 17.71 8.71
CA SER A 81 5.99 17.34 8.83
C SER A 81 6.13 15.90 9.30
N GLU A 82 5.30 15.47 10.24
CA GLU A 82 5.26 14.08 10.73
C GLU A 82 4.77 13.13 9.62
N LYS A 83 3.74 13.53 8.85
CA LYS A 83 3.29 12.78 7.66
C LYS A 83 4.41 12.61 6.64
N ALA A 84 5.10 13.70 6.31
CA ALA A 84 6.21 13.68 5.36
C ALA A 84 7.36 12.80 5.86
N LEU A 85 7.69 12.87 7.14
CA LEU A 85 8.72 12.05 7.78
C LEU A 85 8.35 10.57 7.77
N ALA A 86 7.15 10.22 8.23
CA ALA A 86 6.65 8.84 8.22
C ALA A 86 6.69 8.24 6.82
N ASN A 87 6.25 9.01 5.81
CA ASN A 87 6.28 8.54 4.43
C ASN A 87 7.70 8.27 3.91
N GLN A 88 8.75 8.94 4.42
CA GLN A 88 10.13 8.63 4.02
C GLN A 88 10.60 7.23 4.46
N PHE A 89 10.05 6.73 5.57
CA PHE A 89 10.36 5.39 6.07
C PHE A 89 9.56 4.28 5.40
N LEU A 90 8.52 4.63 4.62
CA LEU A 90 7.70 3.65 3.91
C LEU A 90 8.45 3.08 2.70
N ALA A 91 8.51 1.75 2.63
CA ALA A 91 9.13 1.03 1.52
C ALA A 91 8.05 0.52 0.54
N PRO A 92 7.89 1.13 -0.65
CA PRO A 92 6.94 0.63 -1.64
C PRO A 92 7.35 -0.73 -2.21
N GLY A 93 6.37 -1.45 -2.76
CA GLY A 93 6.60 -2.69 -3.49
C GLY A 93 7.55 -2.51 -4.67
N ARG A 94 8.36 -3.53 -4.92
CA ARG A 94 9.40 -3.60 -5.94
C ARG A 94 8.91 -4.27 -7.22
N THR A 95 7.88 -5.12 -7.13
CA THR A 95 7.33 -5.83 -8.30
C THR A 95 5.95 -5.29 -8.71
N PRO A 96 5.60 -5.36 -10.00
CA PRO A 96 4.24 -5.10 -10.46
C PRO A 96 3.22 -6.00 -9.76
N THR A 97 2.04 -5.49 -9.43
CA THR A 97 0.95 -6.30 -8.86
C THR A 97 0.17 -7.01 -9.96
N THR A 98 0.11 -6.42 -11.16
CA THR A 98 -0.55 -7.01 -12.32
C THR A 98 0.40 -7.08 -13.52
N THR A 99 0.18 -8.03 -14.42
CA THR A 99 0.98 -8.18 -15.66
C THR A 99 0.93 -6.96 -16.58
N LYS A 100 -0.07 -6.09 -16.43
CA LYS A 100 -0.23 -4.88 -17.25
C LYS A 100 0.58 -3.68 -16.73
N GLU A 101 1.18 -3.77 -15.54
CA GLU A 101 1.93 -2.67 -14.93
C GLU A 101 3.41 -2.68 -15.33
N ARG A 102 3.87 -1.56 -15.89
CA ARG A 102 5.31 -1.32 -16.15
C ARG A 102 6.07 -0.89 -14.89
N THR A 103 5.36 -0.29 -13.94
CA THR A 103 5.89 0.22 -12.66
C THR A 103 4.96 -0.24 -11.54
N PRO A 104 5.47 -0.69 -10.36
CA PRO A 104 4.64 -1.09 -9.24
C PRO A 104 3.68 0.03 -8.82
N ALA A 105 2.39 -0.26 -8.65
CA ALA A 105 1.40 0.73 -8.25
C ALA A 105 1.69 1.33 -6.85
N THR A 106 2.17 0.52 -5.90
CA THR A 106 2.72 1.06 -4.63
C THR A 106 3.82 2.12 -4.82
N LYS A 107 4.67 2.01 -5.85
CA LYS A 107 5.71 3.01 -6.13
C LYS A 107 5.12 4.32 -6.64
N THR A 108 4.08 4.26 -7.49
CA THR A 108 3.38 5.48 -7.94
C THR A 108 2.63 6.15 -6.80
N VAL A 109 1.96 5.37 -5.95
CA VAL A 109 1.27 5.87 -4.74
C VAL A 109 2.26 6.55 -3.79
N HIS A 110 3.44 5.96 -3.57
CA HIS A 110 4.47 6.55 -2.72
C HIS A 110 4.95 7.91 -3.24
N LEU A 111 5.20 8.02 -4.55
CA LEU A 111 5.63 9.28 -5.17
C LEU A 111 4.56 10.37 -5.06
N GLN A 112 3.30 10.03 -5.34
CA GLN A 112 2.18 10.97 -5.19
C GLN A 112 2.00 11.41 -3.74
N THR A 113 2.10 10.48 -2.79
CA THR A 113 1.99 10.76 -1.35
C THR A 113 3.13 11.64 -0.87
N LYS A 114 4.36 11.36 -1.31
CA LYS A 114 5.54 12.17 -0.99
C LYS A 114 5.37 13.60 -1.49
N ALA A 115 4.97 13.77 -2.75
CA ALA A 115 4.76 15.09 -3.35
C ALA A 115 3.72 15.89 -2.56
N ARG A 116 2.61 15.26 -2.17
CA ARG A 116 1.55 15.91 -1.41
C ARG A 116 2.01 16.32 -0.01
N TYR A 117 2.54 15.40 0.81
CA TYR A 117 2.97 15.76 2.17
C TYR A 117 4.07 16.82 2.16
N THR A 118 4.96 16.79 1.16
CA THR A 118 5.97 17.85 1.00
C THR A 118 5.32 19.19 0.62
N GLY A 119 4.28 19.19 -0.21
CA GLY A 119 3.50 20.37 -0.55
C GLY A 119 2.73 20.95 0.64
N GLU A 120 2.03 20.11 1.40
CA GLU A 120 1.33 20.49 2.64
C GLU A 120 2.31 21.11 3.65
N MET A 121 3.45 20.46 3.88
CA MET A 121 4.50 20.96 4.76
C MET A 121 5.06 22.30 4.29
N ARG A 122 5.27 22.46 2.98
CA ARG A 122 5.73 23.74 2.42
C ARG A 122 4.70 24.84 2.62
N ASN A 123 3.41 24.57 2.43
CA ASN A 123 2.35 25.55 2.63
C ASN A 123 2.21 25.94 4.10
N GLU A 124 2.32 24.99 5.04
CA GLU A 124 2.32 25.30 6.48
C GLU A 124 3.50 26.19 6.88
N LEU A 125 4.68 25.96 6.32
CA LEU A 125 5.90 26.72 6.66
C LEU A 125 5.97 28.10 5.98
N LEU A 126 5.48 28.21 4.74
CA LEU A 126 5.67 29.41 3.90
C LEU A 126 4.38 30.21 3.67
N GLY A 127 3.22 29.70 4.09
CA GLY A 127 1.95 30.42 4.09
C GLY A 127 1.44 30.91 2.73
N THR A 128 1.90 30.32 1.62
CA THR A 128 1.44 30.64 0.26
C THR A 128 0.21 29.85 -0.15
#